data_AF-A0A495Y9R6-F1
#
_entry.id   AF-A0A495Y9R6-F1
#
_cell.length_a   1.000
_cell.length_b   1.000
_cell.length_c   1.000
_cell.angle_alpha   90.00
_cell.angle_beta   90.00
_cell.angle_gamma   90.00
#
_symmetry.space_group_name_H-M   'P 1'
#
loop_
_entity.id
_entity.type
_entity.pdbx_description
1 polymer ?
#
loop_
_entity_poly.entity_id
_entity_poly.type
_entity_poly.pdbx_seq_one_letter_code
_entity_poly.pdbx_strand_id
1 'polypeptide(L)'
;MSVMARARVLVASSIFLLFTVPSVRAELEAAMWSHMLIQIPLLFGLGMLLYPRSPQSRIHVVSGDLCGWICVAVTLMVWMIPAAMDAAVESAWVDAVKFITIVASGAWIRHLTHTCVGPLAIFFTTNLVCMIAITGLLYLDADVRLCNAYLFDDQFYTGFGLIALAICAACATILLFTRRGLRAVVSSATVDGYCAVNTQSVKRCTEIVATHAVNDER
;
A
#
# COMPACT_ATOMS: atom_id res chain seq x y z
N MET A 1 23.41 6.48 2.12
CA MET A 1 22.14 6.27 2.85
C MET A 1 22.05 7.26 3.98
N SER A 2 20.98 8.06 4.06
CA SER A 2 20.77 8.98 5.18
C SER A 2 20.64 8.23 6.51
N VAL A 3 21.01 8.85 7.63
CA VAL A 3 20.90 8.27 8.98
C VAL A 3 19.49 7.73 9.24
N MET A 4 18.46 8.42 8.76
CA MET A 4 17.06 7.99 8.85
C MET A 4 16.75 6.74 8.02
N ALA A 5 17.40 6.53 6.88
CA ALA A 5 17.23 5.31 6.08
C ALA A 5 17.85 4.10 6.77
N ARG A 6 19.04 4.28 7.38
CA ARG A 6 19.69 3.23 8.19
C ARG A 6 18.86 2.85 9.41
N ALA A 7 18.33 3.84 10.14
CA ALA A 7 17.47 3.60 11.29
C ALA A 7 16.18 2.83 10.92
N ARG A 8 15.54 3.16 9.79
CA ARG A 8 14.35 2.43 9.32
C ARG A 8 14.64 0.97 8.98
N VAL A 9 15.74 0.71 8.29
CA VAL A 9 16.14 -0.66 7.94
C VAL A 9 16.48 -1.43 9.21
N LEU A 10 17.23 -0.84 10.15
CA LEU A 10 17.55 -1.50 11.42
C LEU A 10 16.29 -1.80 12.24
N VAL A 11 15.35 -0.86 12.37
CA VAL A 11 14.09 -1.10 13.08
C VAL A 11 13.28 -2.19 12.40
N ALA A 12 13.15 -2.15 11.06
CA ALA A 12 12.41 -3.16 10.34
C ALA A 12 13.05 -4.56 10.43
N SER A 13 14.37 -4.64 10.35
CA SER A 13 15.13 -5.89 10.54
C SER A 13 15.01 -6.41 11.97
N SER A 14 15.06 -5.55 12.99
CA SER A 14 14.87 -5.94 14.39
C SER A 14 13.47 -6.48 14.66
N ILE A 15 12.44 -5.83 14.10
CA ILE A 15 11.05 -6.30 14.22
C ILE A 15 10.88 -7.62 13.47
N PHE A 16 11.45 -7.78 12.28
CA PHE A 16 11.40 -9.03 11.53
C PHE A 16 12.07 -10.17 12.31
N LEU A 17 13.25 -9.94 12.88
CA LEU A 17 13.94 -10.89 13.75
C LEU A 17 13.13 -11.26 14.99
N LEU A 18 12.44 -10.29 15.60
CA LEU A 18 11.55 -10.54 16.74
C LEU A 18 10.43 -11.52 16.38
N PHE A 19 9.82 -11.37 15.20
CA PHE A 19 8.76 -12.29 14.74
C PHE A 19 9.27 -13.67 14.33
N THR A 20 10.57 -13.87 14.12
CA THR A 20 11.14 -15.20 13.87
C THR A 20 11.42 -16.00 15.15
N VAL A 21 11.33 -15.38 16.33
CA VAL A 21 11.57 -16.05 17.61
C VAL A 21 10.44 -17.04 17.92
N PRO A 22 10.73 -18.34 18.12
CA PRO A 22 9.70 -19.38 18.32
C PRO A 22 8.74 -19.10 19.47
N SER A 23 9.21 -18.52 20.58
CA SER A 23 8.35 -18.19 21.73
C SER A 23 7.36 -17.08 21.42
N VAL A 24 7.78 -16.05 20.67
CA VAL A 24 6.91 -14.95 20.23
C VAL A 24 5.88 -15.49 19.22
N ARG A 25 6.32 -16.37 18.32
CA ARG A 25 5.44 -17.03 17.35
C ARG A 25 4.39 -17.89 18.03
N ALA A 26 4.76 -18.68 19.04
CA ALA A 26 3.81 -19.53 19.74
C ALA A 26 2.67 -18.74 20.37
N GLU A 27 2.93 -17.54 20.90
CA GLU A 27 1.86 -16.68 21.46
C GLU A 27 1.05 -15.96 20.38
N LEU A 28 1.66 -15.54 19.28
CA LEU A 28 0.96 -14.92 18.15
C LEU A 28 0.12 -15.91 17.33
N GLU A 29 0.57 -17.17 17.27
CA GLU A 29 -0.12 -18.27 16.60
C GLU A 29 -1.12 -18.98 17.54
N ALA A 30 -1.13 -18.66 18.84
CA ALA A 30 -2.07 -19.23 19.81
C ALA A 30 -3.54 -18.84 19.55
N ALA A 31 -3.76 -17.69 18.90
CA ALA A 31 -5.10 -17.22 18.57
C ALA A 31 -5.17 -16.78 17.10
N MET A 32 -6.29 -17.09 16.45
CA MET A 32 -6.50 -16.79 15.03
C MET A 32 -6.44 -15.28 14.75
N TRP A 33 -6.99 -14.49 15.68
CA TRP A 33 -7.05 -13.03 15.55
C TRP A 33 -5.66 -12.39 15.64
N SER A 34 -4.77 -12.85 16.50
CA SER A 34 -3.40 -12.31 16.58
C SER A 34 -2.60 -12.61 15.32
N HIS A 35 -2.77 -13.81 14.77
CA HIS A 35 -2.08 -14.22 13.55
C HIS A 35 -2.55 -13.41 12.33
N MET A 36 -3.86 -13.27 12.12
CA MET A 36 -4.39 -12.57 10.95
C MET A 36 -4.47 -11.05 11.09
N LEU A 37 -4.78 -10.53 12.27
CA LEU A 37 -5.05 -9.10 12.48
C LEU A 37 -3.82 -8.30 12.91
N ILE A 38 -2.81 -8.97 13.49
CA ILE A 38 -1.59 -8.31 13.98
C ILE A 38 -0.40 -8.73 13.13
N GLN A 39 -0.08 -10.03 13.06
CA GLN A 39 1.17 -10.50 12.44
C GLN A 39 1.22 -10.17 10.94
N ILE A 40 0.18 -10.52 10.18
CA ILE A 40 0.14 -10.30 8.72
C ILE A 40 0.18 -8.80 8.37
N PRO A 41 -0.67 -7.92 8.93
CA PRO A 41 -0.64 -6.48 8.61
C PRO A 41 0.68 -5.82 9.00
N LEU A 42 1.29 -6.26 10.10
CA LEU A 42 2.55 -5.69 10.57
C LEU A 42 3.73 -6.12 9.69
N LEU A 43 3.80 -7.39 9.25
CA LEU A 43 4.75 -7.86 8.23
C LEU A 43 4.59 -7.09 6.90
N PHE A 44 3.36 -6.87 6.47
CA PHE A 44 3.07 -6.07 5.29
C PHE A 44 3.55 -4.61 5.47
N GLY A 45 3.32 -4.04 6.67
CA GLY A 45 3.82 -2.73 7.08
C GLY A 45 5.35 -2.63 7.08
N LEU A 46 6.05 -3.68 7.52
CA LEU A 46 7.51 -3.76 7.48
C LEU A 46 8.03 -3.69 6.05
N GLY A 47 7.41 -4.44 5.13
CA GLY A 47 7.71 -4.35 3.70
C GLY A 47 7.59 -2.92 3.17
N MET A 48 6.48 -2.24 3.50
CA MET A 48 6.27 -0.84 3.09
C MET A 48 7.31 0.13 3.67
N LEU A 49 7.83 -0.15 4.87
CA LEU A 49 8.82 0.68 5.55
C LEU A 49 10.24 0.46 4.98
N LEU A 50 10.56 -0.78 4.61
CA LEU A 50 11.83 -1.17 4.02
C LEU A 50 12.04 -0.56 2.64
N TYR A 51 10.96 -0.34 1.88
CA TYR A 51 11.08 0.28 0.56
C TYR A 51 11.49 1.77 0.68
N PRO A 52 12.70 2.14 0.23
CA PRO A 52 13.15 3.51 0.31
C PRO A 52 12.23 4.41 -0.53
N ARG A 53 11.90 5.59 -0.01
CA ARG A 53 11.28 6.65 -0.83
C ARG A 53 12.33 7.12 -1.85
N SER A 54 12.44 6.40 -2.95
CA SER A 54 13.29 6.79 -4.07
C SER A 54 12.70 8.02 -4.76
N PRO A 55 13.50 8.99 -5.21
CA PRO A 55 13.02 10.04 -6.09
C PRO A 55 12.39 9.40 -7.33
N GLN A 56 11.22 9.90 -7.68
CA GLN A 56 10.31 9.39 -8.70
C GLN A 56 11.04 9.22 -10.04
N SER A 57 11.50 8.00 -10.36
CA SER A 57 12.01 7.72 -11.69
C SER A 57 10.80 7.69 -12.62
N ARG A 58 10.73 8.65 -13.53
CA ARG A 58 9.63 8.88 -14.47
C ARG A 58 9.51 7.82 -15.58
N ILE A 59 10.14 6.67 -15.41
CA ILE A 59 10.11 5.57 -16.36
C ILE A 59 8.94 4.67 -15.96
N HIS A 60 7.77 4.96 -16.54
CA HIS A 60 6.60 4.12 -16.41
C HIS A 60 6.73 2.94 -17.36
N VAL A 61 6.91 1.74 -16.82
CA VAL A 61 6.79 0.50 -17.58
C VAL A 61 5.46 -0.13 -17.19
N VAL A 62 4.41 0.17 -17.98
CA VAL A 62 3.02 -0.25 -17.71
C VAL A 62 2.90 -1.76 -17.46
N SER A 63 3.71 -2.58 -18.15
CA SER A 63 3.74 -4.03 -17.95
C SER A 63 4.31 -4.46 -16.60
N GLY A 64 5.32 -3.73 -16.08
CA GLY A 64 5.92 -4.01 -14.77
C GLY A 64 4.98 -3.67 -13.61
N ASP A 65 4.24 -2.56 -13.74
CA ASP A 65 3.28 -2.13 -12.73
C ASP A 65 2.09 -3.10 -12.62
N LEU A 66 1.55 -3.55 -13.77
CA LEU A 66 0.45 -4.53 -13.79
C LEU A 66 0.89 -5.88 -13.19
N CYS A 67 2.06 -6.38 -13.59
CA CYS A 67 2.63 -7.60 -13.02
C CYS A 67 2.79 -7.47 -11.50
N GLY A 68 3.29 -6.33 -11.03
CA GLY A 68 3.39 -6.03 -9.62
C GLY A 68 2.06 -6.09 -8.86
N TRP A 69 1.02 -5.44 -9.40
CA TRP A 69 -0.31 -5.47 -8.79
C TRP A 69 -0.89 -6.88 -8.72
N ILE A 70 -0.74 -7.66 -9.79
CA ILE A 70 -1.18 -9.06 -9.84
C ILE A 70 -0.41 -9.89 -8.81
N CYS A 71 0.91 -9.77 -8.73
CA CYS A 71 1.72 -10.50 -7.75
C CYS A 71 1.29 -10.20 -6.30
N VAL A 72 1.04 -8.92 -5.97
CA VAL A 72 0.54 -8.52 -4.65
C VAL A 72 -0.85 -9.11 -4.39
N ALA A 73 -1.76 -8.99 -5.36
CA ALA A 73 -3.12 -9.50 -5.22
C ALA A 73 -3.16 -11.02 -5.03
N VAL A 74 -2.42 -11.78 -5.84
CA VAL A 74 -2.30 -13.24 -5.72
C VAL A 74 -1.68 -13.64 -4.39
N THR A 75 -0.62 -12.95 -3.97
CA THR A 75 0.03 -13.26 -2.68
C THR A 75 -0.94 -13.06 -1.52
N LEU A 76 -1.63 -11.92 -1.46
CA LEU A 76 -2.60 -11.65 -0.40
C LEU A 76 -3.80 -12.61 -0.47
N MET A 77 -4.26 -12.96 -1.67
CA MET A 77 -5.34 -13.93 -1.87
C MET A 77 -4.95 -15.32 -1.33
N VAL A 78 -3.76 -15.83 -1.64
CA VAL A 78 -3.28 -17.14 -1.16
C VAL A 78 -3.25 -17.17 0.37
N TRP A 79 -2.75 -16.12 1.00
CA TRP A 79 -2.65 -16.04 2.46
C TRP A 79 -3.98 -15.72 3.15
N MET A 80 -5.04 -15.37 2.42
CA MET A 80 -6.40 -15.32 2.98
C MET A 80 -7.10 -16.68 2.99
N ILE A 81 -6.52 -17.73 2.39
CA ILE A 81 -7.10 -19.08 2.39
C ILE A 81 -6.80 -19.75 3.74
N PRO A 82 -7.83 -20.20 4.51
CA PRO A 82 -7.66 -20.87 5.80
C PRO A 82 -6.66 -22.04 5.76
N ALA A 83 -6.78 -22.88 4.73
CA ALA A 83 -5.89 -24.03 4.55
C ALA A 83 -4.41 -23.64 4.35
N ALA A 84 -4.12 -22.50 3.72
CA ALA A 84 -2.75 -22.01 3.56
C ALA A 84 -2.18 -21.50 4.89
N MET A 85 -3.03 -20.97 5.77
CA MET A 85 -2.64 -20.58 7.13
C MET A 85 -2.38 -21.78 8.03
N ASP A 86 -3.24 -22.80 7.99
CA ASP A 86 -3.02 -24.04 8.73
C ASP A 86 -1.68 -24.70 8.32
N ALA A 87 -1.39 -24.75 7.01
CA ALA A 87 -0.11 -25.27 6.51
C ALA A 87 1.12 -24.45 6.98
N ALA A 88 0.95 -23.14 7.23
CA ALA A 88 2.02 -22.29 7.74
C ALA A 88 2.33 -22.56 9.22
N VAL A 89 1.33 -22.95 10.02
CA VAL A 89 1.54 -23.35 11.42
C VAL A 89 2.24 -24.71 11.49
N GLU A 90 1.87 -25.64 10.61
CA GLU A 90 2.42 -27.00 10.60
C GLU A 90 3.86 -27.09 10.05
N SER A 91 4.22 -26.21 9.11
CA SER A 91 5.51 -26.27 8.41
C SER A 91 6.29 -24.96 8.49
N ALA A 92 7.47 -25.02 9.12
CA ALA A 92 8.41 -23.90 9.18
C ALA A 92 8.84 -23.38 7.79
N TRP A 93 8.82 -24.23 6.76
CA TRP A 93 9.12 -23.82 5.39
C TRP A 93 8.00 -22.97 4.80
N VAL A 94 6.74 -23.38 4.98
CA VAL A 94 5.57 -22.62 4.52
C VAL A 94 5.48 -21.29 5.25
N ASP A 95 5.79 -21.28 6.55
CA ASP A 95 5.89 -20.05 7.32
C ASP A 95 6.98 -19.10 6.77
N ALA A 96 8.18 -19.59 6.48
CA ALA A 96 9.23 -18.76 5.88
C ALA A 96 8.78 -18.14 4.53
N VAL A 97 8.08 -18.91 3.69
CA VAL A 97 7.51 -18.44 2.43
C VAL A 97 6.46 -17.35 2.67
N LYS A 98 5.59 -17.51 3.67
CA LYS A 98 4.62 -16.49 4.11
C LYS A 98 5.31 -15.19 4.47
N PHE A 99 6.31 -15.24 5.32
CA PHE A 99 7.06 -14.07 5.75
C PHE A 99 7.69 -13.32 4.56
N ILE A 100 8.41 -14.05 3.69
CA ILE A 100 9.10 -13.45 2.55
C ILE A 100 8.09 -12.82 1.58
N THR A 101 7.02 -13.54 1.23
CA THR A 101 6.06 -13.07 0.23
C THR A 101 5.21 -11.90 0.72
N ILE A 102 4.82 -11.87 2.00
CA ILE A 102 4.09 -10.74 2.60
C ILE A 102 4.97 -9.49 2.69
N VAL A 103 6.22 -9.62 3.15
CA VAL A 103 7.16 -8.49 3.23
C VAL A 103 7.47 -7.96 1.82
N ALA A 104 7.69 -8.85 0.84
CA ALA A 104 7.90 -8.45 -0.55
C ALA A 104 6.67 -7.71 -1.11
N SER A 105 5.46 -8.19 -0.81
CA SER A 105 4.21 -7.54 -1.23
C SER A 105 4.05 -6.15 -0.62
N GLY A 106 4.40 -5.98 0.65
CA GLY A 106 4.44 -4.69 1.33
C GLY A 106 5.43 -3.71 0.69
N ALA A 107 6.62 -4.18 0.29
CA ALA A 107 7.58 -3.34 -0.41
C ALA A 107 7.07 -2.94 -1.80
N TRP A 108 6.45 -3.88 -2.51
CA TRP A 108 5.95 -3.67 -3.87
C TRP A 108 4.74 -2.74 -3.91
N ILE A 109 3.78 -2.87 -2.98
CA ILE A 109 2.65 -1.94 -2.90
C ILE A 109 3.14 -0.51 -2.67
N ARG A 110 4.20 -0.35 -1.87
CA ARG A 110 4.78 0.96 -1.63
C ARG A 110 5.33 1.54 -2.91
N HIS A 111 6.07 0.77 -3.71
CA HIS A 111 6.54 1.19 -5.03
C HIS A 111 5.37 1.57 -5.95
N LEU A 112 4.41 0.67 -6.13
CA LEU A 112 3.25 0.85 -7.01
C LEU A 112 2.42 2.08 -6.66
N THR A 113 2.23 2.38 -5.37
CA THR A 113 1.48 3.58 -4.97
C THR A 113 2.20 4.90 -5.31
N HIS A 114 3.50 4.89 -5.59
CA HIS A 114 4.25 6.08 -6.06
C HIS A 114 4.32 6.16 -7.58
N THR A 115 4.39 5.01 -8.27
CA THR A 115 4.53 4.96 -9.73
C THR A 115 3.17 4.98 -10.45
N CYS A 116 2.14 4.33 -9.88
CA CYS A 116 0.85 4.15 -10.53
C CYS A 116 -0.25 4.94 -9.79
N VAL A 117 -0.73 6.02 -10.41
CA VAL A 117 -1.91 6.77 -9.98
C VAL A 117 -2.93 6.74 -11.10
N GLY A 118 -4.08 6.09 -10.87
CA GLY A 118 -5.11 5.94 -11.90
C GLY A 118 -6.10 4.81 -11.62
N PRO A 119 -6.97 4.48 -12.60
CA PRO A 119 -8.03 3.49 -12.45
C PRO A 119 -7.54 2.09 -12.03
N LEU A 120 -6.36 1.68 -12.53
CA LEU A 120 -5.77 0.38 -12.20
C LEU A 120 -5.45 0.26 -10.71
N ALA A 121 -4.82 1.28 -10.14
CA ALA A 121 -4.49 1.31 -8.72
C ALA A 121 -5.77 1.27 -7.86
N ILE A 122 -6.80 2.04 -8.24
CA ILE A 122 -8.10 2.02 -7.56
C ILE A 122 -8.73 0.61 -7.63
N PHE A 123 -8.79 0.01 -8.81
CA PHE A 123 -9.34 -1.32 -9.03
C PHE A 123 -8.70 -2.37 -8.09
N PHE A 124 -7.37 -2.47 -8.08
CA PHE A 124 -6.69 -3.44 -7.23
C PHE A 124 -6.82 -3.11 -5.74
N THR A 125 -6.69 -1.84 -5.33
CA THR A 125 -6.85 -1.50 -3.91
C THR A 125 -8.27 -1.75 -3.40
N THR A 126 -9.29 -1.43 -4.20
CA THR A 126 -10.68 -1.71 -3.85
C THR A 126 -10.93 -3.21 -3.81
N ASN A 127 -10.38 -3.98 -4.75
CA ASN A 127 -10.48 -5.44 -4.74
C ASN A 127 -9.88 -6.03 -3.45
N LEU A 128 -8.70 -5.58 -3.03
CA LEU A 128 -8.08 -6.02 -1.78
C LEU A 128 -8.95 -5.71 -0.56
N VAL A 129 -9.52 -4.50 -0.49
CA VAL A 129 -10.44 -4.12 0.59
C VAL A 129 -11.69 -5.01 0.61
N CYS A 130 -12.28 -5.26 -0.56
CA CYS A 130 -13.43 -6.15 -0.68
C CYS A 130 -13.10 -7.58 -0.27
N MET A 131 -11.93 -8.12 -0.65
CA MET A 131 -11.50 -9.46 -0.23
C MET A 131 -11.42 -9.56 1.29
N ILE A 132 -10.80 -8.59 1.96
CA ILE A 132 -10.72 -8.57 3.44
C ILE A 132 -12.12 -8.54 4.06
N ALA A 133 -13.02 -7.70 3.54
CA ALA A 133 -14.39 -7.60 4.03
C ALA A 133 -15.18 -8.91 3.84
N ILE A 134 -15.10 -9.50 2.65
CA ILE A 134 -15.80 -10.75 2.31
C ILE A 134 -15.27 -11.89 3.16
N THR A 135 -13.95 -12.01 3.34
CA THR A 135 -13.39 -13.04 4.23
C THR A 135 -13.82 -12.84 5.68
N GLY A 136 -13.89 -11.59 6.16
CA GLY A 136 -14.43 -11.29 7.48
C GLY A 136 -15.90 -11.72 7.63
N LEU A 137 -16.73 -11.46 6.63
CA LEU A 137 -18.13 -11.89 6.60
C LEU A 137 -18.25 -13.42 6.55
N LEU A 138 -17.43 -14.10 5.72
CA LEU A 138 -17.39 -15.56 5.64
C LEU A 138 -17.04 -16.19 7.00
N TYR A 139 -16.14 -15.58 7.77
CA TYR A 139 -15.80 -16.08 9.11
C TYR A 139 -16.93 -15.94 10.12
N LEU A 140 -17.79 -14.91 9.97
CA LEU A 140 -18.95 -14.72 10.82
C LEU A 140 -20.14 -15.61 10.44
N ASP A 141 -20.29 -15.92 9.15
CA ASP A 141 -21.42 -16.70 8.61
C ASP A 141 -21.19 -18.21 8.69
N ALA A 142 -19.93 -18.66 8.74
CA ALA A 142 -19.62 -20.07 8.76
C ALA A 142 -19.89 -20.71 10.13
N ASP A 143 -20.92 -21.55 10.19
CA ASP A 143 -21.27 -22.38 11.35
C ASP A 143 -20.29 -23.55 11.62
N VAL A 144 -19.28 -23.71 10.75
CA VAL A 144 -18.25 -24.75 10.84
C VAL A 144 -16.88 -24.14 11.06
N ARG A 145 -16.02 -24.87 11.77
CA ARG A 145 -14.60 -24.49 11.93
C ARG A 145 -13.90 -24.56 10.58
N LEU A 146 -13.47 -23.42 10.05
CA LEU A 146 -12.74 -23.35 8.78
C LEU A 146 -11.24 -23.65 8.90
N CYS A 147 -10.68 -23.46 10.10
CA CYS A 147 -9.26 -23.72 10.36
C CYS A 147 -9.15 -24.84 11.39
N ASN A 148 -8.39 -25.89 11.07
CA ASN A 148 -8.25 -27.06 11.95
C ASN A 148 -7.40 -26.75 13.18
N ALA A 149 -6.49 -25.79 13.07
CA ALA A 149 -5.57 -25.40 14.14
C ALA A 149 -6.19 -24.46 15.20
N TYR A 150 -7.39 -23.90 14.96
CA TYR A 150 -7.94 -22.81 15.78
C TYR A 150 -9.32 -23.13 16.40
N LEU A 151 -9.67 -22.40 17.48
CA LEU A 151 -10.98 -22.50 18.13
C LEU A 151 -12.07 -21.74 17.35
N PHE A 152 -13.32 -22.17 17.51
CA PHE A 152 -14.48 -21.54 16.86
C PHE A 152 -14.74 -20.11 17.35
N ASP A 153 -14.59 -19.86 18.66
CA ASP A 153 -14.82 -18.52 19.22
C ASP A 153 -13.81 -17.49 18.67
N ASP A 154 -12.57 -17.90 18.42
CA ASP A 154 -11.54 -17.03 17.84
C ASP A 154 -11.85 -16.63 16.38
N GLN A 155 -12.53 -17.50 15.64
CA GLN A 155 -12.96 -17.22 14.26
C GLN A 155 -13.96 -16.06 14.23
N PHE A 156 -14.88 -16.00 15.19
CA PHE A 156 -15.87 -14.93 15.30
C PHE A 156 -15.21 -13.57 15.59
N TYR A 157 -14.30 -13.51 16.56
CA TYR A 157 -13.54 -12.29 16.85
C TYR A 157 -12.66 -11.86 15.66
N THR A 158 -12.07 -12.83 14.96
CA THR A 158 -11.28 -12.57 13.75
C THR A 158 -12.15 -11.98 12.63
N GLY A 159 -13.36 -12.51 12.44
CA GLY A 159 -14.32 -11.99 11.45
C GLY A 159 -14.67 -10.52 11.68
N PHE A 160 -15.03 -10.13 12.90
CA PHE A 160 -15.24 -8.73 13.27
C PHE A 160 -14.00 -7.87 13.06
N GLY A 161 -12.85 -8.40 13.46
CA GLY A 161 -11.56 -7.73 13.27
C GLY A 161 -11.26 -7.44 11.81
N LEU A 162 -11.50 -8.40 10.91
CA LEU A 162 -11.28 -8.24 9.47
C LEU A 162 -12.22 -7.20 8.86
N ILE A 163 -13.48 -7.17 9.28
CA ILE A 163 -14.43 -6.13 8.83
C ILE A 163 -13.97 -4.74 9.28
N ALA A 164 -13.55 -4.59 10.55
CA ALA A 164 -13.01 -3.33 11.05
C ALA A 164 -11.75 -2.91 10.26
N LEU A 165 -10.86 -3.85 9.97
CA LEU A 165 -9.65 -3.61 9.17
C LEU A 165 -9.99 -3.22 7.73
N ALA A 166 -10.99 -3.83 7.11
CA ALA A 166 -11.46 -3.48 5.78
C ALA A 166 -12.00 -2.04 5.74
N ILE A 167 -12.77 -1.61 6.74
CA ILE A 167 -13.27 -0.24 6.85
C ILE A 167 -12.09 0.74 6.99
N CYS A 168 -11.13 0.46 7.87
CA CYS A 168 -9.94 1.29 8.03
C CYS A 168 -9.13 1.39 6.73
N ALA A 169 -8.95 0.28 6.02
CA ALA A 169 -8.25 0.24 4.74
C ALA A 169 -9.00 1.01 3.63
N ALA A 170 -10.34 0.91 3.60
CA ALA A 170 -11.19 1.68 2.70
C ALA A 170 -11.03 3.20 2.95
N CYS A 171 -11.13 3.63 4.21
CA CYS A 171 -10.92 5.02 4.57
C CYS A 171 -9.50 5.49 4.20
N ALA A 172 -8.48 4.68 4.49
CA ALA A 172 -7.09 5.01 4.17
C ALA A 172 -6.86 5.18 2.66
N THR A 173 -7.38 4.26 1.83
CA THR A 173 -7.25 4.32 0.38
C THR A 173 -7.97 5.56 -0.18
N ILE A 174 -9.22 5.80 0.22
CA ILE A 174 -9.99 7.00 -0.18
C ILE A 174 -9.23 8.28 0.19
N LEU A 175 -8.76 8.40 1.43
CA LEU A 175 -8.01 9.58 1.88
C LEU A 175 -6.71 9.78 1.09
N LEU A 176 -5.98 8.70 0.79
CA LEU A 176 -4.74 8.77 0.02
C LEU A 176 -4.99 9.17 -1.43
N PHE A 177 -6.01 8.61 -2.09
CA PHE A 177 -6.36 8.96 -3.47
C PHE A 177 -6.91 10.38 -3.57
N THR A 178 -7.80 10.80 -2.67
CA THR A 178 -8.32 12.18 -2.63
C THR A 178 -7.20 13.18 -2.40
N ARG A 179 -6.29 12.94 -1.44
CA ARG A 179 -5.13 13.81 -1.20
C ARG A 179 -4.19 13.91 -2.40
N ARG A 180 -4.02 12.83 -3.16
CA ARG A 180 -3.19 12.82 -4.38
C ARG A 180 -3.87 13.54 -5.54
N GLY A 181 -5.17 13.32 -5.73
CA GLY A 181 -5.98 14.06 -6.73
C GLY A 181 -5.96 15.56 -6.47
N LEU A 182 -6.16 15.98 -5.22
CA LEU A 182 -6.06 17.39 -4.80
C LEU A 182 -4.67 17.97 -5.09
N ARG A 183 -3.59 17.26 -4.79
CA ARG A 183 -2.22 17.73 -5.12
C ARG A 183 -2.00 17.88 -6.61
N ALA A 184 -2.55 16.98 -7.43
CA ALA A 184 -2.46 17.07 -8.87
C ALA A 184 -3.20 18.31 -9.40
N VAL A 185 -4.43 18.56 -8.92
CA VAL A 185 -5.23 19.73 -9.31
C VAL A 185 -4.62 21.04 -8.83
N VAL A 186 -4.10 21.09 -7.59
CA VAL A 186 -3.41 22.28 -7.07
C VAL A 186 -2.12 22.54 -7.85
N SER A 187 -1.37 21.49 -8.19
CA SER A 187 -0.14 21.61 -8.99
C SER A 187 -0.42 22.07 -10.42
N SER A 188 -1.51 21.62 -11.06
CA SER A 188 -1.89 22.11 -12.38
C SER A 188 -2.37 23.56 -12.32
N ALA A 189 -3.20 23.91 -11.34
CA ALA A 189 -3.68 25.29 -11.16
C ALA A 189 -2.54 26.29 -10.89
N THR A 190 -1.49 25.88 -10.17
CA THR A 190 -0.30 26.73 -9.96
C THR A 190 0.55 26.86 -11.22
N VAL A 191 0.72 25.80 -12.01
CA VAL A 191 1.46 25.86 -13.29
C VAL A 191 0.70 26.71 -14.31
N ASP A 192 -0.61 26.52 -14.46
CA ASP A 192 -1.44 27.31 -15.37
C ASP A 192 -1.44 28.79 -14.98
N GLY A 193 -1.50 29.11 -13.68
CA GLY A 193 -1.36 30.46 -13.17
C GLY A 193 0.02 31.08 -13.43
N TYR A 194 1.10 30.32 -13.27
CA TYR A 194 2.46 30.78 -13.57
C TYR A 194 2.68 31.00 -15.07
N CYS A 195 2.14 30.12 -15.92
CA CYS A 195 2.14 30.28 -17.37
C CYS A 195 1.29 31.49 -17.79
N ALA A 196 0.10 31.70 -17.22
CA ALA A 196 -0.75 32.85 -17.52
C ALA A 196 -0.07 34.18 -17.15
N VAL A 197 0.55 34.26 -15.96
CA VAL A 197 1.31 35.45 -15.53
C VAL A 197 2.51 35.68 -16.45
N ASN A 198 3.29 34.64 -16.77
CA ASN A 198 4.45 34.79 -17.66
C ASN A 198 4.05 35.20 -19.08
N THR A 199 2.94 34.67 -19.61
CA THR A 199 2.44 35.03 -20.95
C THR A 199 1.93 36.47 -20.98
N GLN A 200 1.29 36.95 -19.91
CA GLN A 200 0.80 38.32 -19.80
C GLN A 200 1.96 39.32 -19.63
N SER A 201 3.01 38.95 -18.89
CA SER A 201 4.25 39.74 -18.79
C SER A 201 5.01 39.83 -20.11
N VAL A 202 5.12 38.74 -20.86
CA VAL A 202 5.73 38.73 -22.20
C VAL A 202 4.94 39.60 -23.18
N LYS A 203 3.60 39.47 -23.21
CA LYS A 203 2.73 40.33 -24.05
C LYS A 203 2.88 41.82 -23.71
N ARG A 204 2.94 42.17 -22.42
CA ARG A 204 3.10 43.55 -21.96
C ARG A 204 4.46 44.15 -22.33
N CYS A 205 5.54 43.36 -22.27
CA CYS A 205 6.86 43.79 -22.74
C CYS A 205 6.90 44.00 -24.26
N THR A 206 6.26 43.13 -25.05
CA THR A 206 6.17 43.32 -26.51
C THR A 206 5.35 44.55 -26.90
N GLU A 207 4.29 44.88 -26.15
CA GLU A 207 3.49 46.10 -26.38
C GLU A 207 4.29 47.39 -26.09
N ILE A 208 5.11 47.40 -25.03
CA ILE A 208 5.96 48.54 -24.66
C ILE A 208 7.08 48.75 -25.71
N VAL A 209 7.68 47.67 -26.22
CA VAL A 209 8.71 47.77 -27.27
C VAL A 209 8.10 48.23 -28.60
N ALA A 210 6.91 47.74 -28.95
CA ALA A 210 6.21 48.17 -30.18
C ALA A 210 5.80 49.66 -30.13
N THR A 211 5.41 50.18 -28.95
CA THR A 211 5.07 51.60 -28.79
C THR A 211 6.29 52.51 -28.78
N HIS A 212 7.46 52.05 -28.33
CA HIS A 212 8.71 52.80 -28.43
C HIS A 212 9.31 52.82 -29.83
N ALA A 213 9.18 51.74 -30.62
CA ALA A 213 9.70 51.70 -31.99
C ALA A 213 8.97 52.65 -32.96
N VAL A 214 7.69 52.95 -32.71
CA VAL A 214 6.89 53.88 -33.54
C VAL A 214 7.21 55.35 -33.27
N ASN A 215 7.84 55.67 -32.14
CA ASN A 215 8.16 57.05 -31.76
C ASN A 215 9.59 57.50 -32.12
N ASP A 216 10.42 56.61 -32.67
CA ASP A 216 11.80 56.92 -33.08
C ASP A 216 11.93 57.17 -34.61
N GLU A 217 10.82 57.09 -35.35
CA GLU A 217 10.75 57.37 -36.81
C GLU A 217 10.02 58.70 -37.15
N ARG A 218 9.82 59.59 -36.16
CA ARG A 218 9.29 60.96 -36.36
C ARG A 218 10.25 62.00 -35.81
#